data_AF-A0A3D3NRK8-F1
#
_entry.id   AF-A0A3D3NRK8-F1
#
_cell.length_a   1.000
_cell.length_b   1.000
_cell.length_c   1.000
_cell.angle_alpha   90.00
_cell.angle_beta   90.00
_cell.angle_gamma   90.00
#
_symmetry.space_group_name_H-M   'P 1'
#
loop_
_entity.id
_entity.type
_entity.pdbx_description
1 polymer ?
#
loop_
_entity_poly.entity_id
_entity_poly.type
_entity_poly.pdbx_seq_one_letter_code
_entity_poly.pdbx_strand_id
1 'polypeptide(L)'
;MEWLGFEFRCYTANLCGNEENNLVAELTEFWELFCQDVLPANAGKTWDHLWITMRGIDGNFGIYQQVVESELTVGTWSSIHINWWQELVDDIPDSDDPNDLSYRHSVRKLDEWIASLVVNAAQRAGLAKLAGREESGIRLRFHRYDNREPFMDVVVH
;
A
#
# COMPACT_ATOMS: atom_id res chain seq x y z
N MET A 1 -7.32 -3.74 -17.46
CA MET A 1 -7.10 -4.96 -16.64
C MET A 1 -8.48 -5.38 -16.16
N GLU A 2 -9.00 -6.50 -16.66
CA GLU A 2 -10.31 -7.03 -16.24
C GLU A 2 -10.10 -7.87 -14.98
N TRP A 3 -10.62 -7.41 -13.85
CA TRP A 3 -10.58 -8.14 -12.58
C TRP A 3 -11.76 -9.11 -12.57
N LEU A 4 -11.50 -10.42 -12.71
CA LEU A 4 -12.55 -11.44 -12.57
C LEU A 4 -12.89 -11.64 -11.09
N GLY A 5 -14.04 -11.14 -10.67
CA GLY A 5 -15.01 -11.86 -9.82
C GLY A 5 -14.60 -12.47 -8.48
N PHE A 6 -13.48 -12.07 -7.86
CA PHE A 6 -13.09 -12.58 -6.54
C PHE A 6 -12.71 -11.43 -5.60
N GLU A 7 -13.66 -10.92 -4.83
CA GLU A 7 -13.37 -10.15 -3.61
C GLU A 7 -13.17 -11.12 -2.45
N PHE A 8 -11.94 -11.56 -2.22
CA PHE A 8 -11.53 -11.88 -0.85
C PHE A 8 -10.98 -10.58 -0.25
N ARG A 9 -11.89 -9.74 0.27
CA ARG A 9 -11.52 -8.67 1.21
C ARG A 9 -11.06 -9.37 2.48
N CYS A 10 -9.76 -9.55 2.63
CA CYS A 10 -9.25 -10.23 3.80
C CYS A 10 -9.14 -9.28 4.99
N TYR A 11 -8.79 -8.00 4.78
CA TYR A 11 -8.55 -7.08 5.90
C TYR A 11 -8.60 -5.60 5.50
N THR A 12 -9.28 -4.76 6.30
CA THR A 12 -9.27 -3.30 6.16
C THR A 12 -8.81 -2.67 7.47
N ALA A 13 -7.71 -1.93 7.45
CA ALA A 13 -7.30 -1.06 8.56
C ALA A 13 -7.81 0.35 8.34
N ASN A 14 -8.35 0.96 9.39
CA ASN A 14 -8.78 2.36 9.39
C ASN A 14 -7.82 3.15 10.28
N LEU A 15 -6.98 3.99 9.68
CA LEU A 15 -6.03 4.80 10.41
C LEU A 15 -6.76 5.96 11.09
N CYS A 16 -6.66 6.02 12.41
CA CYS A 16 -7.36 7.00 13.24
C CYS A 16 -6.44 8.11 13.77
N GLY A 17 -5.15 7.82 14.01
CA GLY A 17 -4.17 8.83 14.38
C GLY A 17 -3.84 9.79 13.24
N ASN A 18 -3.36 10.99 13.56
CA ASN A 18 -2.81 11.96 12.59
C ASN A 18 -1.34 12.32 12.91
N GLU A 19 -0.77 11.75 13.97
CA GLU A 19 0.64 11.85 14.32
C GLU A 19 1.41 10.67 13.74
N GLU A 20 2.60 10.94 13.20
CA GLU A 20 3.45 9.94 12.54
C GLU A 20 3.69 8.68 13.40
N ASN A 21 3.97 8.84 14.70
CA ASN A 21 4.23 7.69 15.58
C ASN A 21 3.00 6.79 15.75
N ASN A 22 1.81 7.38 15.88
CA ASN A 22 0.56 6.64 16.03
C ASN A 22 0.23 5.90 14.73
N LEU A 23 0.43 6.58 13.59
CA LEU A 23 0.25 6.00 12.27
C LEU A 23 1.18 4.81 12.03
N VAL A 24 2.45 4.95 12.39
CA VAL A 24 3.41 3.84 12.26
C VAL A 24 3.02 2.66 13.16
N ALA A 25 2.51 2.91 14.37
CA ALA A 25 2.06 1.84 15.26
C ALA A 25 0.84 1.09 14.69
N GLU A 26 -0.19 1.82 14.25
CA GLU A 26 -1.39 1.24 13.61
C GLU A 26 -1.03 0.45 12.35
N LEU A 27 -0.12 0.98 11.51
CA LEU A 27 0.38 0.29 10.33
C LEU A 27 1.24 -0.92 10.67
N THR A 28 1.94 -0.92 11.80
CA THR A 28 2.75 -2.07 12.26
C THR A 28 1.81 -3.22 12.61
N GLU A 29 0.75 -2.95 13.37
CA GLU A 29 -0.29 -3.94 13.69
C GLU A 29 -0.98 -4.47 12.42
N PHE A 30 -1.27 -3.58 11.46
CA PHE A 30 -1.78 -3.99 10.15
C PHE A 30 -0.87 -5.02 9.46
N TRP A 31 0.45 -4.81 9.47
CA TRP A 31 1.38 -5.74 8.81
C TRP A 31 1.44 -7.10 9.49
N GLU A 32 1.37 -7.13 10.82
CA GLU A 32 1.32 -8.37 11.58
C GLU A 32 0.08 -9.19 11.20
N LEU A 33 -1.08 -8.54 11.12
CA LEU A 33 -2.35 -9.17 10.74
C LEU A 33 -2.39 -9.55 9.25
N PHE A 34 -1.88 -8.70 8.37
CA PHE A 34 -1.73 -9.00 6.94
C PHE A 34 -0.93 -10.27 6.72
N CYS A 35 0.19 -10.43 7.44
CA CYS A 35 1.02 -11.63 7.35
C CYS A 35 0.32 -12.89 7.85
N GLN A 36 -0.52 -12.78 8.88
CA GLN A 36 -1.23 -13.92 9.44
C GLN A 36 -2.43 -14.33 8.58
N ASP A 37 -3.17 -13.37 8.05
CA ASP A 37 -4.48 -13.63 7.43
C ASP A 37 -4.45 -13.66 5.91
N VAL A 38 -3.51 -12.92 5.28
CA VAL A 38 -3.51 -12.67 3.84
C VAL A 38 -2.43 -13.46 3.13
N LEU A 39 -1.19 -13.41 3.62
CA LEU A 39 -0.08 -14.13 2.98
C LEU A 39 -0.34 -15.65 2.86
N PRO A 40 -0.94 -16.34 3.86
CA PRO A 40 -1.22 -17.77 3.76
C PRO A 40 -2.27 -18.12 2.70
N ALA A 41 -3.14 -17.18 2.30
CA ALA A 41 -4.14 -17.42 1.26
C ALA A 41 -3.51 -17.69 -0.12
N ASN A 42 -2.24 -17.31 -0.31
CA ASN A 42 -1.44 -17.65 -1.48
C ASN A 42 -0.27 -18.60 -1.15
N ALA A 43 -0.35 -19.36 -0.06
CA ALA A 43 0.64 -20.39 0.25
C ALA A 43 0.80 -21.36 -0.93
N GLY A 44 2.04 -21.58 -1.36
CA GLY A 44 2.39 -22.44 -2.50
C GLY A 44 2.33 -21.76 -3.87
N LYS A 45 1.96 -20.49 -3.97
CA LYS A 45 2.06 -19.71 -5.21
C LYS A 45 3.36 -18.91 -5.27
N THR A 46 3.93 -18.80 -6.46
CA THR A 46 5.10 -17.95 -6.70
C THR A 46 4.66 -16.50 -6.92
N TRP A 47 5.15 -15.60 -6.08
CA TRP A 47 4.97 -14.15 -6.21
C TRP A 47 6.31 -13.44 -6.02
N ASP A 48 6.51 -12.33 -6.71
CA ASP A 48 7.80 -11.62 -6.71
C ASP A 48 7.80 -10.39 -5.77
N HIS A 49 6.67 -9.66 -5.67
CA HIS A 49 6.53 -8.49 -4.81
C HIS A 49 5.09 -8.30 -4.29
N LEU A 50 4.96 -7.40 -3.30
CA LEU A 50 3.68 -6.82 -2.91
C LEU A 50 3.45 -5.53 -3.70
N TRP A 51 2.33 -5.47 -4.42
CA TRP A 51 1.89 -4.29 -5.13
C TRP A 51 1.03 -3.42 -4.21
N ILE A 52 1.32 -2.13 -4.17
CA ILE A 52 0.62 -1.15 -3.34
C ILE A 52 0.05 -0.09 -4.27
N THR A 53 -1.26 -0.16 -4.54
CA THR A 53 -1.96 0.85 -5.35
C THR A 53 -2.48 1.95 -4.46
N MET A 54 -2.03 3.18 -4.67
CA MET A 54 -2.55 4.34 -3.96
C MET A 54 -3.62 5.05 -4.80
N ARG A 55 -4.85 5.12 -4.27
CA ARG A 55 -5.89 5.99 -4.82
C ARG A 55 -5.91 7.26 -3.99
N GLY A 56 -5.17 8.26 -4.45
CA GLY A 56 -4.99 9.52 -3.73
C GLY A 56 -6.24 10.41 -3.62
N ILE A 57 -7.44 9.95 -4.02
CA ILE A 57 -8.67 10.75 -4.00
C ILE A 57 -9.63 10.29 -2.89
N ASP A 58 -9.58 9.02 -2.47
CA ASP A 58 -10.45 8.45 -1.44
C ASP A 58 -9.69 7.96 -0.20
N GLY A 59 -8.38 8.21 -0.11
CA GLY A 59 -7.55 7.82 1.04
C GLY A 59 -7.39 6.32 1.22
N ASN A 60 -7.75 5.55 0.19
CA ASN A 60 -7.72 4.12 0.19
C ASN A 60 -6.53 3.63 -0.63
N PHE A 61 -5.70 2.79 -0.02
CA PHE A 61 -4.64 2.10 -0.74
C PHE A 61 -4.84 0.61 -0.64
N GLY A 62 -4.71 -0.08 -1.77
CA GLY A 62 -4.83 -1.53 -1.87
C GLY A 62 -3.47 -2.19 -1.88
N ILE A 63 -3.32 -3.29 -1.16
CA ILE A 63 -2.10 -4.10 -1.09
C ILE A 63 -2.40 -5.51 -1.60
N TYR A 64 -1.61 -5.99 -2.57
CA TYR A 64 -1.85 -7.25 -3.29
C TYR A 64 -0.56 -8.03 -3.48
N GLN A 65 -0.63 -9.37 -3.46
CA GLN A 65 0.45 -10.22 -3.97
C GLN A 65 0.33 -10.33 -5.50
N GLN A 66 1.39 -9.99 -6.24
CA GLN A 66 1.42 -10.25 -7.69
C GLN A 66 1.95 -11.66 -7.94
N VAL A 67 1.03 -12.60 -8.20
CA VAL A 67 1.36 -13.99 -8.54
C VAL A 67 1.80 -14.07 -10.00
N VAL A 68 2.95 -14.71 -10.25
CA VAL A 68 3.66 -14.69 -11.54
C VAL A 68 3.04 -15.65 -12.59
N GLU A 69 2.28 -16.66 -12.16
CA GLU A 69 1.95 -17.82 -13.01
C GLU A 69 0.46 -18.07 -13.30
N SER A 70 -0.47 -17.19 -12.91
CA SER A 70 -1.87 -17.41 -13.25
C SER A 70 -2.37 -16.45 -14.32
N GLU A 71 -2.97 -17.00 -15.39
CA GLU A 71 -3.76 -16.26 -16.40
C GLU A 71 -4.88 -15.40 -15.78
N LEU A 72 -5.14 -15.58 -14.48
CA LEU A 72 -6.07 -14.84 -13.65
C LEU A 72 -5.31 -14.26 -12.44
N THR A 73 -5.32 -12.94 -12.25
CA THR A 73 -4.79 -12.32 -11.04
C THR A 73 -5.66 -12.71 -9.84
N VAL A 74 -5.24 -13.72 -9.07
CA VAL A 74 -5.85 -13.98 -7.75
C VAL A 74 -5.28 -12.92 -6.80
N GLY A 75 -5.97 -11.79 -6.68
CA GLY A 75 -5.61 -10.73 -5.76
C GLY A 75 -6.35 -10.90 -4.44
N THR A 76 -5.75 -11.58 -3.46
CA THR A 76 -6.12 -11.27 -2.08
C THR A 76 -5.62 -9.87 -1.79
N TRP A 77 -6.52 -9.04 -1.26
CA TRP A 77 -6.21 -7.64 -1.05
C TRP A 77 -6.61 -7.19 0.33
N SER A 78 -5.80 -6.27 0.82
CA SER A 78 -6.11 -5.51 2.03
C SER A 78 -6.13 -4.04 1.70
N SER A 79 -6.93 -3.29 2.44
CA SER A 79 -6.97 -1.84 2.34
C SER A 79 -6.53 -1.16 3.61
N ILE A 80 -5.85 -0.04 3.43
CA ILE A 80 -5.59 0.93 4.48
C ILE A 80 -6.43 2.15 4.12
N HIS A 81 -7.30 2.57 5.04
CA HIS A 81 -8.19 3.72 4.90
C HIS A 81 -7.68 4.82 5.81
N ILE A 82 -7.34 5.98 5.24
CA ILE A 82 -6.99 7.18 6.00
C ILE A 82 -8.23 8.06 6.07
N ASN A 83 -8.94 8.02 7.19
CA ASN A 83 -10.26 8.67 7.29
C ASN A 83 -10.20 10.20 7.23
N TRP A 84 -9.05 10.79 7.56
CA TRP A 84 -8.75 12.23 7.49
C TRP A 84 -7.97 12.59 6.21
N TRP A 85 -7.92 11.69 5.23
CA TRP A 85 -7.25 11.93 3.94
C TRP A 85 -7.80 13.15 3.22
N GLN A 86 -9.13 13.29 3.20
CA GLN A 86 -9.77 14.41 2.55
C GLN A 86 -9.34 15.74 3.17
N GLU A 87 -9.15 15.80 4.49
CA GLU A 87 -8.66 16.99 5.17
C GLU A 87 -7.24 17.37 4.72
N LEU A 88 -6.35 16.38 4.54
CA LEU A 88 -5.02 16.63 3.98
C LEU A 88 -5.04 17.14 2.55
N VAL A 89 -5.95 16.60 1.73
CA VAL A 89 -6.07 16.98 0.32
C VAL A 89 -6.71 18.37 0.20
N ASP A 90 -7.72 18.68 1.01
CA ASP A 90 -8.39 19.99 1.07
C ASP A 90 -7.43 21.10 1.51
N ASP A 91 -6.42 20.78 2.33
CA ASP A 91 -5.35 21.71 2.72
C ASP A 91 -4.33 21.97 1.60
N ILE A 92 -4.32 21.17 0.53
CA ILE A 92 -3.51 21.46 -0.66
C ILE A 92 -4.24 22.56 -1.44
N PRO A 93 -3.60 23.72 -1.72
CA PRO A 93 -4.23 24.78 -2.49
C PRO A 93 -4.75 24.23 -3.81
N ASP A 94 -6.07 24.25 -3.97
CA ASP A 94 -6.72 23.78 -5.18
C ASP A 94 -6.33 24.71 -6.34
N SER A 95 -6.08 24.12 -7.49
CA SER A 95 -5.74 24.86 -8.69
C SER A 95 -6.68 24.51 -9.82
N ASP A 96 -7.37 25.52 -10.32
CA ASP A 96 -8.21 25.40 -11.51
C ASP A 96 -7.37 25.16 -12.78
N ASP A 97 -6.04 25.25 -12.71
CA ASP A 97 -5.13 24.95 -13.82
C ASP A 97 -4.75 23.45 -13.83
N PRO A 98 -5.21 22.66 -14.83
CA PRO A 98 -4.85 21.25 -14.95
C PRO A 98 -3.34 21.01 -15.16
N ASN A 99 -2.55 22.03 -15.48
CA ASN A 99 -1.10 21.98 -15.58
C ASN A 99 -0.37 22.50 -14.34
N ASP A 100 -1.08 22.79 -13.25
CA ASP A 100 -0.44 23.26 -12.03
C ASP A 100 0.52 22.22 -11.45
N LEU A 101 1.81 22.52 -11.61
CA LEU A 101 2.88 21.71 -11.09
C LEU A 101 2.93 21.74 -9.56
N SER A 102 2.42 22.78 -8.91
CA SER A 102 2.41 22.93 -7.45
C SER A 102 1.45 21.93 -6.81
N TYR A 103 0.21 21.83 -7.29
CA TYR A 103 -0.75 20.81 -6.84
C TYR A 103 -0.20 19.39 -7.06
N ARG A 104 0.31 19.10 -8.26
CA ARG A 104 0.92 17.80 -8.58
C ARG A 104 2.13 17.47 -7.71
N HIS A 105 2.94 18.46 -7.35
CA HIS A 105 4.06 18.28 -6.42
C HIS A 105 3.60 18.03 -4.98
N SER A 106 2.54 18.69 -4.53
CA SER A 106 1.98 18.50 -3.18
C SER A 106 1.38 17.11 -3.01
N VAL A 107 0.57 16.64 -3.96
CA VAL A 107 0.04 15.27 -3.96
C VAL A 107 1.19 14.25 -4.01
N ARG A 108 2.25 14.53 -4.77
CA ARG A 108 3.45 13.68 -4.79
C ARG A 108 4.17 13.59 -3.46
N LYS A 109 4.37 14.70 -2.77
CA LYS A 109 4.97 14.69 -1.43
C LYS A 109 4.12 13.89 -0.44
N LEU A 110 2.80 13.99 -0.56
CA LEU A 110 1.88 13.25 0.28
C LEU A 110 1.94 11.73 0.02
N ASP A 111 1.97 11.32 -1.25
CA ASP A 111 2.17 9.92 -1.63
C ASP A 111 3.51 9.36 -1.09
N GLU A 112 4.59 10.11 -1.26
CA GLU A 112 5.93 9.74 -0.80
C GLU A 112 6.01 9.65 0.75
N TRP A 113 5.32 10.55 1.45
CA TRP A 113 5.23 10.52 2.90
C TRP A 113 4.51 9.25 3.39
N ILE A 114 3.34 8.92 2.84
CA ILE A 114 2.63 7.69 3.22
C ILE A 114 3.43 6.45 2.86
N ALA A 115 4.01 6.39 1.67
CA ALA A 115 4.84 5.26 1.27
C ALA A 115 5.97 5.04 2.30
N SER A 116 6.56 6.14 2.79
CA SER A 116 7.57 6.09 3.85
C SER A 116 7.01 5.58 5.19
N LEU A 117 5.80 5.98 5.59
CA LEU A 117 5.13 5.44 6.79
C LEU A 117 4.90 3.93 6.67
N VAL A 118 4.39 3.49 5.51
CA VAL A 118 4.10 2.09 5.22
C VAL A 118 5.37 1.24 5.26
N VAL A 119 6.47 1.74 4.69
CA VAL A 119 7.79 1.08 4.72
C VAL A 119 8.34 1.01 6.14
N ASN A 120 8.31 2.11 6.90
CA ASN A 120 8.78 2.16 8.28
C ASN A 120 8.02 1.17 9.16
N ALA A 121 6.70 1.14 9.05
CA ALA A 121 5.86 0.17 9.75
C ALA A 121 6.16 -1.28 9.35
N ALA A 122 6.37 -1.55 8.06
CA ALA A 122 6.74 -2.88 7.58
C ALA A 122 8.08 -3.36 8.20
N GLN A 123 9.06 -2.46 8.27
CA GLN A 123 10.35 -2.76 8.91
C GLN A 123 10.19 -3.01 10.41
N ARG A 124 9.39 -2.19 11.12
CA ARG A 124 9.13 -2.37 12.56
C ARG A 124 8.40 -3.66 12.88
N ALA A 125 7.44 -4.05 12.04
CA ALA A 125 6.73 -5.32 12.15
C ALA A 125 7.65 -6.54 11.87
N GLY A 126 8.82 -6.32 11.28
CA GLY A 126 9.66 -7.41 10.78
C GLY A 126 8.96 -8.16 9.64
N LEU A 127 8.33 -7.43 8.71
CA LEU A 127 7.52 -7.98 7.62
C LEU A 127 8.23 -9.11 6.87
N ALA A 128 9.51 -8.92 6.52
CA ALA A 128 10.29 -9.95 5.82
C ALA A 128 10.39 -11.24 6.64
N LYS A 129 10.66 -11.14 7.94
CA LYS A 129 10.68 -12.28 8.86
C LYS A 129 9.31 -12.95 9.00
N LEU A 130 8.25 -12.16 9.18
CA LEU A 130 6.88 -12.67 9.28
C LEU A 130 6.46 -13.46 8.03
N ALA A 131 6.93 -13.04 6.85
CA ALA A 131 6.67 -13.74 5.60
C ALA A 131 7.66 -14.89 5.30
N GLY A 132 8.62 -15.19 6.18
CA GLY A 132 9.65 -16.20 5.96
C GLY A 132 10.67 -15.83 4.87
N ARG A 133 10.88 -14.53 4.63
CA ARG A 133 11.76 -13.96 3.60
C ARG A 133 12.90 -13.11 4.18
N GLU A 134 13.29 -13.30 5.44
CA GLU A 134 14.32 -12.52 6.15
C GLU A 134 15.62 -12.35 5.33
N GLU A 135 16.10 -13.41 4.68
CA GLU A 135 17.33 -13.36 3.87
C GLU A 135 17.15 -12.64 2.52
N SER A 136 16.01 -12.83 1.86
CA SER A 136 15.75 -12.31 0.51
C SER A 136 15.06 -10.93 0.49
N GLY A 137 14.50 -10.53 1.63
CA GLY A 137 13.62 -9.39 1.78
C GLY A 137 12.25 -9.57 1.12
N ILE A 138 11.34 -8.64 1.40
CA ILE A 138 10.10 -8.44 0.65
C ILE A 138 10.20 -7.16 -0.16
N ARG A 139 9.94 -7.25 -1.46
CA ARG A 139 9.80 -6.09 -2.33
C ARG A 139 8.40 -5.49 -2.21
N LEU A 140 8.34 -4.18 -1.94
CA LEU A 140 7.14 -3.35 -1.94
C LEU A 140 7.20 -2.41 -3.16
N ARG A 141 6.20 -2.48 -4.04
CA ARG A 141 6.09 -1.60 -5.23
C ARG A 141 4.89 -0.70 -5.12
N PHE A 142 5.13 0.60 -5.11
CA PHE A 142 4.10 1.63 -4.98
C PHE A 142 3.74 2.21 -6.34
N HIS A 143 2.46 2.15 -6.67
CA HIS A 143 1.88 2.68 -7.89
C HIS A 143 0.77 3.66 -7.56
N ARG A 144 0.69 4.74 -8.33
CA ARG A 144 -0.55 5.51 -8.41
C ARG A 144 -1.55 4.69 -9.21
N TYR A 145 -2.83 5.02 -9.10
CA TYR A 145 -3.88 4.33 -9.85
C TYR A 145 -3.73 4.38 -11.39
N ASP A 146 -2.75 5.12 -11.94
CA ASP A 146 -2.41 5.08 -13.36
C ASP A 146 -1.50 3.87 -13.71
N ASN A 147 -1.58 3.39 -14.96
CA ASN A 147 -0.78 2.25 -15.44
C ASN A 147 0.71 2.63 -15.69
N ARG A 148 1.27 3.53 -14.87
CA ARG A 148 2.64 4.00 -15.01
C ARG A 148 3.61 3.14 -14.20
N GLU A 149 4.89 3.39 -14.44
CA GLU A 149 5.98 2.85 -13.63
C GLU A 149 5.76 3.12 -12.14
N PRO A 150 6.22 2.22 -11.25
CA PRO A 150 6.13 2.46 -9.81
C PRO A 150 6.87 3.75 -9.46
N PHE A 151 6.27 4.57 -8.61
CA PHE A 151 6.92 5.80 -8.13
C PHE A 151 7.88 5.53 -6.97
N MET A 152 7.75 4.37 -6.31
CA MET A 152 8.69 3.85 -5.30
C MET A 152 8.74 2.33 -5.39
N ASP A 153 9.94 1.75 -5.39
CA ASP A 153 10.19 0.29 -5.36
C ASP A 153 11.32 0.03 -4.35
N VAL A 154 11.00 -0.69 -3.27
CA VAL A 154 11.91 -0.89 -2.13
C VAL A 154 11.87 -2.32 -1.63
N VAL A 155 13.02 -2.83 -1.20
CA VAL A 155 13.12 -4.13 -0.51
C VAL A 155 13.26 -3.88 0.99
N VAL A 156 12.35 -4.45 1.78
CA VAL A 156 12.44 -4.47 3.25
C VAL A 156 13.01 -5.81 3.70
N HIS A 157 13.96 -5.77 4.65
CA HIS A 157 14.62 -6.93 5.26
C HIS A 157 14.28 -6.99 6.76
#